data_AF-A0A2H5E011-F1
#
_entry.id   AF-A0A2H5E011-F1
#
_cell.length_a   1.000
_cell.length_b   1.000
_cell.length_c   1.000
_cell.angle_alpha   90.00
_cell.angle_beta   90.00
_cell.angle_gamma   90.00
#
_symmetry.space_group_name_H-M   'P 1'
#
loop_
_entity.id
_entity.type
_entity.pdbx_description
1 polymer ?
#
loop_
_entity_poly.entity_id
_entity_poly.type
_entity_poly.pdbx_seq_one_letter_code
_entity_poly.pdbx_strand_id
1 'polypeptide(L)'
;MKEINKTVLVSVIASALLSACGGGGSGQSADGGAGNPSAKALAQSGAGSAEVGALNCAGASCKLPASASGAASGSIYRYSNTSGRDQTLQLTGPVSSAWQAEFVRVSGGDTSTQFRTSGNGLRGADRAVADRLEAESRAVLSAVAKNNSNGALQRLQLQQSARLSGAQAALQQQVYALGDARTWHDMDGDSPTTLKAVRDLPNGGGKVYVWGQSGLDVAVDNAQADALAERFAGSVYPLEASVVSEPWGQDIHPSWRSLALPGDTKDVHLVLSRLNDPASTSGSRLLGYVRWTNALLASAAATMCQGDADCADVIGKSNQALVTFVDLDTFAKADSPGNWSMKDNGPSLALSTMAHEYLHVLYAYNKILRQKPGSAPTTVWENELAAQTMGYLVSADTYTGGRGRDANSHPDLRPRGDFEQFLARPACNLKGWSVAADDYTCYPKALALGMQMLHQFGPAMMKPWVTGPSKGEKALNDGLRAVGGGDYSALLQRLTTTLALGAYSQDVAGFGFPAKTITLPANQYFPAGKTLQLPAVRIQASEVGWRNDSSQETWRQALSVSRGAARITVPANSHLLLVKP
;
A
#
# COMPACT_ATOMS: atom_id res chain seq x y z
N MET A 1 16.85 -51.20 4.40
CA MET A 1 16.28 -51.81 3.18
C MET A 1 14.95 -51.10 2.90
N LYS A 2 14.73 -50.30 1.86
CA LYS A 2 15.32 -50.21 0.52
C LYS A 2 15.64 -48.75 0.17
N GLU A 3 16.84 -48.56 -0.38
CA GLU A 3 17.21 -47.42 -1.22
C GLU A 3 16.43 -47.45 -2.54
N ILE A 4 16.12 -46.29 -3.12
CA ILE A 4 15.89 -46.17 -4.56
C ILE A 4 16.66 -44.95 -5.08
N ASN A 5 17.38 -45.22 -6.16
CA ASN A 5 18.54 -44.52 -6.70
C ASN A 5 18.24 -43.21 -7.43
N LYS A 6 19.29 -42.37 -7.44
CA LYS A 6 19.54 -41.28 -8.38
C LYS A 6 19.59 -41.80 -9.81
N THR A 7 18.98 -41.07 -10.73
CA THR A 7 19.32 -41.13 -12.17
C THR A 7 19.67 -39.73 -12.64
N VAL A 8 20.96 -39.53 -12.89
CA VAL A 8 21.52 -38.43 -13.68
C VAL A 8 21.41 -38.83 -15.14
N LEU A 9 20.88 -37.94 -16.00
CA LEU A 9 21.14 -38.01 -17.43
C LEU A 9 21.43 -36.60 -17.97
N VAL A 10 22.71 -36.41 -18.29
CA VAL A 10 23.22 -35.32 -19.12
C VAL A 10 23.25 -35.85 -20.55
N SER A 11 22.74 -35.09 -21.52
CA SER A 11 23.19 -35.15 -22.92
C SER A 11 22.87 -33.87 -23.67
N VAL A 12 23.91 -33.35 -24.30
CA VAL A 12 24.04 -32.17 -25.18
C VAL A 12 23.89 -32.60 -26.64
N ILE A 13 23.59 -31.64 -27.56
CA ILE A 13 23.83 -31.55 -29.03
C ILE A 13 22.56 -30.90 -29.67
N ALA A 14 22.50 -29.63 -30.10
CA ALA A 14 23.21 -28.84 -31.13
C ALA A 14 22.52 -28.82 -32.53
N SER A 15 22.53 -27.61 -33.15
CA SER A 15 22.16 -27.20 -34.53
C SER A 15 20.79 -26.50 -34.65
N ALA A 16 20.70 -25.16 -34.75
CA ALA A 16 21.07 -24.24 -35.84
C ALA A 16 20.02 -24.18 -36.98
N LEU A 17 19.47 -22.99 -37.25
CA LEU A 17 19.17 -22.47 -38.60
C LEU A 17 18.90 -20.95 -38.56
N LEU A 18 19.57 -20.25 -39.47
CA LEU A 18 19.56 -18.80 -39.77
C LEU A 18 18.46 -18.46 -40.78
N SER A 19 17.89 -17.25 -40.66
CA SER A 19 17.42 -16.35 -41.74
C SER A 19 16.66 -15.18 -41.10
N ALA A 20 16.70 -13.91 -41.49
CA ALA A 20 17.45 -13.13 -42.47
C ALA A 20 17.18 -11.63 -42.17
N CYS A 21 18.01 -10.76 -42.74
CA CYS A 21 17.96 -9.30 -42.70
C CYS A 21 16.72 -8.67 -43.41
N GLY A 22 16.42 -7.43 -43.03
CA GLY A 22 15.69 -6.41 -43.82
C GLY A 22 15.27 -5.24 -42.91
N GLY A 23 15.97 -4.10 -42.91
CA GLY A 23 15.72 -2.92 -43.79
C GLY A 23 14.57 -2.08 -43.20
N GLY A 24 14.69 -0.83 -42.72
CA GLY A 24 15.34 0.37 -43.26
C GLY A 24 14.23 1.42 -43.49
N GLY A 25 14.34 2.64 -42.93
CA GLY A 25 13.38 3.72 -43.25
C GLY A 25 13.29 4.87 -42.24
N SER A 26 13.90 6.00 -42.61
CA SER A 26 13.92 7.32 -41.97
C SER A 26 12.60 8.11 -42.06
N GLY A 27 12.38 9.05 -41.14
CA GLY A 27 11.40 10.14 -41.32
C GLY A 27 11.30 11.09 -40.11
N GLN A 28 11.64 12.35 -40.33
CA GLN A 28 11.78 13.46 -39.38
C GLN A 28 10.47 14.19 -39.04
N SER A 29 10.51 14.91 -37.91
CA SER A 29 9.92 16.24 -37.60
C SER A 29 8.46 16.40 -37.13
N ALA A 30 8.39 16.83 -35.86
CA ALA A 30 7.86 18.11 -35.33
C ALA A 30 6.35 18.38 -35.13
N ASP A 31 6.14 19.03 -33.98
CA ASP A 31 5.10 19.97 -33.53
C ASP A 31 3.73 19.50 -33.01
N GLY A 32 3.55 19.75 -31.70
CA GLY A 32 2.61 20.76 -31.18
C GLY A 32 1.13 20.41 -31.16
N GLY A 33 0.56 20.23 -29.97
CA GLY A 33 -0.89 20.30 -29.79
C GLY A 33 -1.40 19.79 -28.44
N ALA A 34 -1.79 20.72 -27.57
CA ALA A 34 -2.55 20.44 -26.36
C ALA A 34 -3.92 19.84 -26.71
N GLY A 35 -4.31 18.75 -26.04
CA GLY A 35 -5.63 18.13 -26.19
C GLY A 35 -5.90 17.05 -25.14
N ASN A 36 -7.09 17.10 -24.54
CA ASN A 36 -7.65 16.15 -23.56
C ASN A 36 -7.36 14.66 -23.91
N PRO A 37 -7.10 13.79 -22.92
CA PRO A 37 -6.95 12.36 -23.17
C PRO A 37 -8.32 11.75 -23.44
N SER A 38 -8.72 11.74 -24.72
CA SER A 38 -9.73 10.80 -25.21
C SER A 38 -9.06 9.43 -25.39
N ALA A 39 -9.74 8.38 -24.91
CA ALA A 39 -9.31 6.99 -24.97
C ALA A 39 -9.05 6.55 -26.43
N LYS A 40 -7.82 6.71 -26.93
CA LYS A 40 -7.37 5.98 -28.12
C LYS A 40 -7.00 4.57 -27.69
N ALA A 41 -7.72 3.61 -28.27
CA ALA A 41 -7.52 2.18 -28.08
C ALA A 41 -6.05 1.80 -28.33
N LEU A 42 -5.41 1.24 -27.30
CA LEU A 42 -4.18 0.44 -27.42
C LEU A 42 -4.55 -0.89 -28.09
N ALA A 43 -4.76 -0.87 -29.41
CA ALA A 43 -4.91 -2.09 -30.21
C ALA A 43 -3.59 -2.34 -30.94
N GLN A 44 -2.73 -3.18 -30.37
CA GLN A 44 -1.72 -3.89 -31.15
C GLN A 44 -2.34 -5.23 -31.56
N SER A 45 -2.81 -5.30 -32.81
CA SER A 45 -3.42 -6.49 -33.38
C SER A 45 -2.40 -7.26 -34.21
N GLY A 46 -1.82 -8.33 -33.66
CA GLY A 46 -1.34 -9.45 -34.45
C GLY A 46 -2.45 -10.52 -34.47
N ALA A 47 -2.72 -11.14 -35.61
CA ALA A 47 -3.59 -12.31 -35.63
C ALA A 47 -3.00 -13.39 -34.71
N GLY A 48 -3.77 -13.87 -33.73
CA GLY A 48 -3.32 -14.89 -32.77
C GLY A 48 -2.72 -14.39 -31.45
N SER A 49 -2.66 -13.08 -31.18
CA SER A 49 -2.32 -12.56 -29.84
C SER A 49 -3.57 -12.26 -29.01
N ALA A 50 -3.44 -12.28 -27.68
CA ALA A 50 -4.47 -11.74 -26.80
C ALA A 50 -4.59 -10.23 -27.01
N GLU A 51 -5.81 -9.71 -27.09
CA GLU A 51 -6.06 -8.26 -27.22
C GLU A 51 -6.98 -7.74 -26.12
N VAL A 52 -6.88 -6.44 -25.83
CA VAL A 52 -7.80 -5.73 -24.96
C VAL A 52 -8.49 -4.63 -25.76
N GLY A 53 -9.74 -4.88 -26.14
CA GLY A 53 -10.58 -3.97 -26.91
C GLY A 53 -11.67 -3.28 -26.10
N ALA A 54 -12.42 -2.42 -26.77
CA ALA A 54 -13.67 -1.84 -26.29
C ALA A 54 -14.86 -2.44 -27.06
N LEU A 55 -16.03 -2.51 -26.42
CA LEU A 55 -17.28 -2.80 -27.10
C LEU A 55 -17.76 -1.59 -27.89
N ASN A 56 -18.22 -1.83 -29.12
CA ASN A 56 -18.77 -0.79 -29.98
C ASN A 56 -20.26 -0.63 -29.68
N CYS A 57 -20.60 0.38 -28.88
CA CYS A 57 -21.97 0.58 -28.38
C CYS A 57 -22.66 1.80 -28.99
N ALA A 58 -23.92 1.62 -29.37
CA ALA A 58 -24.87 2.67 -29.72
C ALA A 58 -26.09 2.53 -28.79
N GLY A 59 -26.11 3.34 -27.71
CA GLY A 59 -27.07 3.16 -26.62
C GLY A 59 -26.89 1.81 -25.93
N ALA A 60 -27.99 1.05 -25.77
CA ALA A 60 -27.99 -0.28 -25.18
C ALA A 60 -27.50 -1.39 -26.12
N SER A 61 -27.31 -1.10 -27.42
CA SER A 61 -26.89 -2.09 -28.40
C SER A 61 -25.38 -2.04 -28.58
N CYS A 62 -24.70 -3.10 -28.18
CA CYS A 62 -23.24 -3.22 -28.26
C CYS A 62 -22.82 -4.37 -29.17
N LYS A 63 -21.72 -4.17 -29.89
CA LYS A 63 -21.11 -5.17 -30.75
C LYS A 63 -19.67 -5.43 -30.32
N LEU A 64 -19.28 -6.70 -30.32
CA LEU A 64 -17.86 -7.06 -30.32
C LEU A 64 -17.21 -6.49 -31.60
N PRO A 65 -15.97 -5.97 -31.52
CA PRO A 65 -15.25 -5.51 -32.69
C PRO A 65 -14.96 -6.67 -33.65
N ALA A 66 -14.73 -6.38 -34.92
CA ALA A 66 -14.48 -7.40 -35.94
C ALA A 66 -13.24 -8.26 -35.63
N SER A 67 -12.24 -7.71 -34.93
CA SER A 67 -11.05 -8.43 -34.47
C SER A 67 -11.37 -9.59 -33.52
N ALA A 68 -12.52 -9.56 -32.84
CA ALA A 68 -12.86 -10.54 -31.81
C ALA A 68 -13.02 -11.98 -32.31
N SER A 69 -13.34 -12.18 -33.58
CA SER A 69 -13.41 -13.52 -34.17
C SER A 69 -12.03 -14.19 -34.22
N GLY A 70 -10.99 -13.44 -34.60
CA GLY A 70 -9.62 -13.93 -34.78
C GLY A 70 -8.69 -13.76 -33.57
N ALA A 71 -9.11 -13.06 -32.52
CA ALA A 71 -8.31 -12.85 -31.32
C ALA A 71 -8.05 -14.16 -30.54
N ALA A 72 -7.00 -14.22 -29.73
CA ALA A 72 -6.71 -15.42 -28.91
C ALA A 72 -7.72 -15.60 -27.76
N SER A 73 -7.82 -16.84 -27.24
CA SER A 73 -8.45 -17.13 -25.95
C SER A 73 -7.82 -16.24 -24.86
N GLY A 74 -8.64 -15.73 -23.94
CA GLY A 74 -8.22 -14.76 -22.93
C GLY A 74 -8.28 -13.29 -23.38
N SER A 75 -8.60 -12.99 -24.64
CA SER A 75 -8.82 -11.60 -25.09
C SER A 75 -10.04 -10.97 -24.40
N ILE A 76 -9.98 -9.66 -24.17
CA ILE A 76 -10.96 -8.95 -23.35
C ILE A 76 -11.59 -7.79 -24.11
N TYR A 77 -12.91 -7.64 -23.98
CA TYR A 77 -13.65 -6.52 -24.55
C TYR A 77 -14.44 -5.80 -23.47
N ARG A 78 -14.18 -4.50 -23.35
CA ARG A 78 -14.60 -3.73 -22.19
C ARG A 78 -15.74 -2.77 -22.49
N TYR A 79 -16.56 -2.53 -21.49
CA TYR A 79 -17.56 -1.48 -21.47
C TYR A 79 -17.60 -0.83 -20.09
N SER A 80 -17.86 0.47 -20.03
CA SER A 80 -17.94 1.23 -18.79
C SER A 80 -19.33 1.85 -18.68
N ASN A 81 -20.10 1.45 -17.67
CA ASN A 81 -21.32 2.15 -17.28
C ASN A 81 -20.96 3.20 -16.22
N THR A 82 -20.72 4.44 -16.65
CA THR A 82 -20.45 5.57 -15.76
C THR A 82 -21.72 6.29 -15.30
N SER A 83 -22.90 5.74 -15.60
CA SER A 83 -24.17 6.33 -15.18
C SER A 83 -24.56 5.87 -13.77
N GLY A 84 -25.37 6.68 -13.09
CA GLY A 84 -25.94 6.36 -11.78
C GLY A 84 -27.08 5.33 -11.81
N ARG A 85 -27.26 4.59 -12.91
CA ARG A 85 -28.30 3.57 -13.07
C ARG A 85 -27.77 2.35 -13.81
N ASP A 86 -28.38 1.21 -13.55
CA ASP A 86 -28.07 -0.03 -14.26
C ASP A 86 -28.42 0.10 -15.74
N GLN A 87 -27.59 -0.50 -16.58
CA GLN A 87 -27.77 -0.50 -18.03
C GLN A 87 -27.81 -1.93 -18.54
N THR A 88 -28.89 -2.27 -19.23
CA THR A 88 -29.00 -3.58 -19.87
C THR A 88 -28.54 -3.49 -21.31
N LEU A 89 -27.46 -4.20 -21.63
CA LEU A 89 -26.86 -4.23 -22.95
C LEU A 89 -27.33 -5.45 -23.73
N GLN A 90 -27.60 -5.25 -25.01
CA GLN A 90 -27.71 -6.32 -26.00
C GLN A 90 -26.38 -6.44 -26.73
N LEU A 91 -25.68 -7.55 -26.51
CA LEU A 91 -24.39 -7.86 -27.10
C LEU A 91 -24.57 -8.74 -28.34
N THR A 92 -23.96 -8.35 -29.46
CA THR A 92 -23.96 -9.13 -30.71
C THR A 92 -22.54 -9.28 -31.28
N GLY A 93 -22.34 -10.24 -32.17
CA GLY A 93 -21.02 -10.59 -32.73
C GLY A 93 -20.65 -12.05 -32.45
N PRO A 94 -19.36 -12.41 -32.41
CA PRO A 94 -18.88 -13.78 -32.12
C PRO A 94 -19.00 -14.18 -30.63
N VAL A 95 -20.09 -13.75 -29.98
CA VAL A 95 -20.41 -14.05 -28.58
C VAL A 95 -21.02 -15.44 -28.47
N SER A 96 -20.55 -16.25 -27.53
CA SER A 96 -21.10 -17.57 -27.20
C SER A 96 -21.23 -17.76 -25.70
N SER A 97 -21.94 -18.79 -25.27
CA SER A 97 -22.13 -19.12 -23.85
C SER A 97 -20.84 -19.53 -23.12
N ALA A 98 -19.76 -19.79 -23.86
CA ALA A 98 -18.45 -20.07 -23.28
C ALA A 98 -17.73 -18.80 -22.78
N TRP A 99 -18.13 -17.62 -23.26
CA TRP A 99 -17.60 -16.35 -22.81
C TRP A 99 -17.95 -16.08 -21.35
N GLN A 100 -17.03 -15.44 -20.63
CA GLN A 100 -17.24 -15.00 -19.25
C GLN A 100 -17.43 -13.50 -19.21
N ALA A 101 -18.34 -13.04 -18.35
CA ALA A 101 -18.52 -11.65 -18.04
C ALA A 101 -17.99 -11.37 -16.64
N GLU A 102 -16.93 -10.59 -16.57
CA GLU A 102 -16.32 -10.13 -15.33
C GLU A 102 -16.66 -8.66 -15.11
N PHE A 103 -16.82 -8.30 -13.85
CA PHE A 103 -17.27 -6.99 -13.46
C PHE A 103 -16.38 -6.41 -12.38
N VAL A 104 -16.25 -5.09 -12.42
CA VAL A 104 -15.73 -4.31 -11.31
C VAL A 104 -16.59 -3.07 -11.09
N ARG A 105 -17.13 -2.92 -9.89
CA ARG A 105 -17.86 -1.74 -9.45
C ARG A 105 -16.90 -0.70 -8.89
N VAL A 106 -17.19 0.55 -9.19
CA VAL A 106 -16.53 1.70 -8.61
C VAL A 106 -17.47 2.24 -7.54
N SER A 107 -17.15 1.96 -6.28
CA SER A 107 -17.99 2.39 -5.16
C SER A 107 -18.13 3.92 -5.13
N GLY A 108 -19.38 4.37 -5.04
CA GLY A 108 -19.70 5.79 -4.88
C GLY A 108 -19.43 6.26 -3.44
N GLY A 109 -18.84 7.45 -3.29
CA GLY A 109 -18.53 8.02 -1.98
C GLY A 109 -17.40 7.29 -1.23
N ASP A 110 -16.85 7.95 -0.22
CA ASP A 110 -15.90 7.34 0.71
C ASP A 110 -16.66 7.04 2.00
N THR A 111 -16.91 5.76 2.25
CA THR A 111 -17.51 5.27 3.50
C THR A 111 -16.49 4.47 4.30
N SER A 112 -15.20 4.60 3.96
CA SER A 112 -14.15 3.97 4.73
C SER A 112 -14.15 4.64 6.10
N THR A 113 -14.26 3.81 7.11
CA THR A 113 -14.25 4.18 8.51
C THR A 113 -13.55 3.04 9.20
N GLN A 114 -12.81 3.26 10.28
CA GLN A 114 -12.43 2.08 11.07
C GLN A 114 -13.70 1.45 11.67
N PHE A 115 -14.78 2.21 11.87
CA PHE A 115 -16.11 1.73 12.26
C PHE A 115 -16.91 0.93 11.22
N ARG A 116 -17.89 0.16 11.71
CA ARG A 116 -19.09 -0.26 10.97
C ARG A 116 -20.33 0.18 11.75
N THR A 117 -21.27 0.88 11.12
CA THR A 117 -22.64 1.06 11.62
C THR A 117 -23.39 -0.27 11.48
N SER A 118 -23.57 -0.98 12.59
CA SER A 118 -24.42 -2.19 12.78
C SER A 118 -23.99 -3.48 12.04
N GLY A 119 -23.84 -4.57 12.80
CA GLY A 119 -23.63 -5.93 12.28
C GLY A 119 -22.71 -6.78 13.17
N ASN A 120 -23.15 -7.99 13.53
CA ASN A 120 -22.47 -8.97 14.38
C ASN A 120 -21.55 -9.90 13.58
N GLY A 121 -20.41 -10.26 14.18
CA GLY A 121 -19.59 -11.45 13.84
C GLY A 121 -18.11 -11.11 13.63
N LEU A 122 -17.25 -11.38 14.65
CA LEU A 122 -15.86 -10.87 14.69
C LEU A 122 -14.67 -11.85 14.70
N ARG A 123 -13.55 -11.40 14.10
CA ARG A 123 -12.15 -11.85 14.22
C ARG A 123 -11.18 -10.77 13.74
N GLY A 124 -10.24 -10.35 14.59
CA GLY A 124 -8.95 -9.91 14.08
C GLY A 124 -8.05 -9.16 15.07
N ALA A 125 -8.52 -8.03 15.56
CA ALA A 125 -8.18 -7.50 16.87
C ALA A 125 -9.49 -7.51 17.66
N ASP A 126 -9.47 -7.46 18.99
CA ASP A 126 -10.73 -7.30 19.71
C ASP A 126 -11.42 -6.05 19.15
N ARG A 127 -12.67 -6.14 18.68
CA ARG A 127 -13.42 -5.02 18.09
C ARG A 127 -13.24 -3.75 18.90
N ALA A 128 -13.28 -3.94 20.21
CA ALA A 128 -13.11 -2.93 21.22
C ALA A 128 -11.79 -2.18 21.08
N VAL A 129 -10.69 -2.84 20.72
CA VAL A 129 -9.38 -2.23 20.51
C VAL A 129 -9.39 -1.34 19.26
N ALA A 130 -9.85 -1.83 18.11
CA ALA A 130 -9.90 -1.01 16.89
C ALA A 130 -10.85 0.21 17.05
N ASP A 131 -12.05 -0.02 17.62
CA ASP A 131 -13.01 1.04 17.92
C ASP A 131 -12.43 2.06 18.93
N ARG A 132 -11.69 1.58 19.94
CA ARG A 132 -10.97 2.42 20.92
C ARG A 132 -9.91 3.29 20.25
N LEU A 133 -9.03 2.71 19.43
CA LEU A 133 -7.95 3.46 18.75
C LEU A 133 -8.52 4.57 17.84
N GLU A 134 -9.62 4.29 17.14
CA GLU A 134 -10.27 5.32 16.32
C GLU A 134 -10.88 6.42 17.19
N ALA A 135 -11.59 6.04 18.26
CA ALA A 135 -12.20 6.98 19.19
C ALA A 135 -11.14 7.88 19.84
N GLU A 136 -10.00 7.31 20.26
CA GLU A 136 -8.84 8.02 20.78
C GLU A 136 -8.29 9.06 19.77
N SER A 137 -8.04 8.63 18.52
CA SER A 137 -7.55 9.53 17.46
C SER A 137 -8.55 10.64 17.14
N ARG A 138 -9.85 10.31 17.10
CA ARG A 138 -10.93 11.27 16.86
C ARG A 138 -11.07 12.26 18.01
N ALA A 139 -10.98 11.81 19.26
CA ALA A 139 -11.03 12.68 20.44
C ALA A 139 -9.96 13.75 20.36
N VAL A 140 -8.72 13.37 20.04
CA VAL A 140 -7.61 14.32 19.84
C VAL A 140 -7.91 15.28 18.69
N LEU A 141 -8.25 14.78 17.49
CA LEU A 141 -8.52 15.65 16.33
C LEU A 141 -9.68 16.61 16.56
N SER A 142 -10.77 16.15 17.19
CA SER A 142 -11.94 16.95 17.52
C SER A 142 -11.62 18.02 18.57
N ALA A 143 -10.88 17.67 19.62
CA ALA A 143 -10.45 18.61 20.65
C ALA A 143 -9.60 19.75 20.05
N VAL A 144 -8.64 19.40 19.19
CA VAL A 144 -7.76 20.39 18.54
C VAL A 144 -8.56 21.26 17.55
N ALA A 145 -9.43 20.67 16.75
CA ALA A 145 -10.28 21.42 15.83
C ALA A 145 -11.15 22.45 16.56
N LYS A 146 -11.83 22.03 17.64
CA LYS A 146 -12.66 22.88 18.49
C LYS A 146 -11.86 24.02 19.14
N ASN A 147 -10.67 23.72 19.65
CA ASN A 147 -9.84 24.72 20.31
C ASN A 147 -9.20 25.71 19.34
N ASN A 148 -8.87 25.24 18.13
CA ASN A 148 -8.41 26.09 17.05
C ASN A 148 -9.51 27.04 16.56
N SER A 149 -10.75 26.55 16.37
CA SER A 149 -11.87 27.39 15.89
C SER A 149 -12.25 28.49 16.86
N ASN A 150 -12.16 28.24 18.17
CA ASN A 150 -12.57 29.19 19.21
C ASN A 150 -11.44 30.17 19.62
N GLY A 151 -10.29 30.13 18.93
CA GLY A 151 -9.08 30.89 19.26
C GLY A 151 -8.46 30.52 20.62
N ALA A 152 -9.01 29.50 21.29
CA ALA A 152 -8.55 29.04 22.59
C ALA A 152 -7.14 28.46 22.48
N LEU A 153 -6.85 27.78 21.37
CA LEU A 153 -5.54 27.19 21.12
C LEU A 153 -4.44 28.26 21.11
N GLN A 154 -4.63 29.36 20.39
CA GLN A 154 -3.65 30.45 20.34
C GLN A 154 -3.46 31.11 21.72
N ARG A 155 -4.56 31.36 22.46
CA ARG A 155 -4.48 31.93 23.82
C ARG A 155 -3.75 31.00 24.79
N LEU A 156 -4.03 29.70 24.73
CA LEU A 156 -3.41 28.70 25.60
C LEU A 156 -1.94 28.47 25.23
N GLN A 157 -1.59 28.51 23.94
CA GLN A 157 -0.21 28.46 23.48
C GLN A 157 0.60 29.65 24.01
N LEU A 158 0.03 30.85 24.03
CA LEU A 158 0.69 32.02 24.63
C LEU A 158 0.89 31.84 26.14
N GLN A 159 -0.15 31.39 26.86
CA GLN A 159 -0.11 31.18 28.31
C GLN A 159 0.86 30.07 28.73
N GLN A 160 1.01 29.02 27.91
CA GLN A 160 1.87 27.87 28.20
C GLN A 160 3.17 27.85 27.39
N SER A 161 3.47 28.94 26.69
CA SER A 161 4.60 29.05 25.76
C SER A 161 5.92 28.63 26.39
N ALA A 162 6.25 29.14 27.58
CA ALA A 162 7.49 28.78 28.28
C ALA A 162 7.58 27.28 28.59
N ARG A 163 6.48 26.65 29.01
CA ARG A 163 6.43 25.20 29.31
C ARG A 163 6.62 24.37 28.03
N LEU A 164 5.91 24.74 26.96
CA LEU A 164 5.96 24.03 25.68
C LEU A 164 7.33 24.19 25.02
N SER A 165 7.89 25.40 25.00
CA SER A 165 9.24 25.67 24.50
C SER A 165 10.30 24.95 25.34
N GLY A 166 10.16 24.91 26.66
CA GLY A 166 11.05 24.14 27.53
C GLY A 166 11.02 22.64 27.26
N ALA A 167 9.82 22.08 27.01
CA ALA A 167 9.68 20.67 26.62
C ALA A 167 10.33 20.39 25.25
N GLN A 168 10.15 21.30 24.28
CA GLN A 168 10.81 21.20 22.97
C GLN A 168 12.34 21.24 23.09
N ALA A 169 12.88 22.19 23.87
CA ALA A 169 14.32 22.28 24.11
C ALA A 169 14.88 21.04 24.82
N ALA A 170 14.13 20.45 25.76
CA ALA A 170 14.53 19.22 26.43
C ALA A 170 14.61 18.03 25.45
N LEU A 171 13.67 17.92 24.51
CA LEU A 171 13.71 16.89 23.46
C LEU A 171 14.90 17.07 22.52
N GLN A 172 15.23 18.31 22.14
CA GLN A 172 16.41 18.60 21.30
C GLN A 172 17.74 18.27 21.97
N GLN A 173 17.77 18.19 23.30
CA GLN A 173 18.95 17.82 24.08
C GLN A 173 19.01 16.32 24.40
N GLN A 174 18.00 15.53 24.01
CA GLN A 174 18.02 14.10 24.26
C GLN A 174 19.10 13.44 23.41
N VAL A 175 20.00 12.73 24.09
CA VAL A 175 21.03 11.90 23.48
C VAL A 175 20.90 10.52 24.10
N TYR A 176 20.89 9.49 23.24
CA TYR A 176 20.79 8.11 23.67
C TYR A 176 22.08 7.34 23.40
N ALA A 177 22.48 6.49 24.33
CA ALA A 177 23.61 5.60 24.26
C ALA A 177 23.16 4.13 24.24
N LEU A 178 23.96 3.26 23.61
CA LEU A 178 23.70 1.82 23.61
C LEU A 178 23.58 1.30 25.06
N GLY A 179 22.55 0.51 25.32
CA GLY A 179 22.21 -0.01 26.64
C GLY A 179 21.29 0.89 27.46
N ASP A 180 20.98 2.12 27.03
CA ASP A 180 20.00 2.97 27.69
C ASP A 180 18.65 2.26 27.79
N ALA A 181 18.00 2.39 28.94
CA ALA A 181 16.67 1.86 29.18
C ALA A 181 15.61 2.93 28.91
N ARG A 182 14.51 2.52 28.28
CA ARG A 182 13.33 3.38 28.06
C ARG A 182 12.06 2.56 28.08
N THR A 183 11.05 3.07 28.76
CA THR A 183 9.67 2.56 28.67
C THR A 183 8.95 3.30 27.54
N TRP A 184 8.37 2.54 26.63
CA TRP A 184 7.56 3.05 25.53
C TRP A 184 6.08 2.80 25.82
N HIS A 185 5.24 3.80 25.57
CA HIS A 185 3.80 3.63 25.63
C HIS A 185 3.31 2.96 24.35
N ASP A 186 3.03 1.66 24.45
CA ASP A 186 2.46 0.81 23.41
C ASP A 186 0.93 1.02 23.33
N MET A 187 0.26 0.37 22.38
CA MET A 187 -1.19 0.38 22.27
C MET A 187 -1.92 -0.41 23.35
N ASP A 188 -1.29 -1.45 23.89
CA ASP A 188 -1.89 -2.35 24.88
C ASP A 188 -1.17 -2.34 26.24
N GLY A 189 -0.13 -1.53 26.40
CA GLY A 189 0.58 -1.38 27.66
C GLY A 189 1.90 -0.62 27.55
N ASP A 190 2.69 -0.66 28.61
CA ASP A 190 4.04 -0.11 28.61
C ASP A 190 5.05 -1.18 28.21
N SER A 191 5.94 -0.86 27.26
CA SER A 191 6.97 -1.74 26.73
C SER A 191 8.36 -1.32 27.28
N PRO A 192 8.92 -2.00 28.29
CA PRO A 192 10.25 -1.71 28.81
C PRO A 192 11.34 -2.24 27.87
N THR A 193 12.13 -1.33 27.33
CA THR A 193 13.13 -1.63 26.30
C THR A 193 14.53 -1.19 26.67
N THR A 194 15.51 -1.74 25.95
CA THR A 194 16.91 -1.29 25.98
C THR A 194 17.35 -0.93 24.57
N LEU A 195 18.14 0.13 24.41
CA LEU A 195 18.70 0.54 23.13
C LEU A 195 19.76 -0.46 22.66
N LYS A 196 19.52 -1.10 21.50
CA LYS A 196 20.35 -2.18 20.96
C LYS A 196 21.24 -1.74 19.80
N ALA A 197 20.78 -0.79 18.99
CA ALA A 197 21.54 -0.27 17.85
C ALA A 197 21.21 1.19 17.57
N VAL A 198 22.19 1.91 17.02
CA VAL A 198 22.06 3.29 16.56
C VAL A 198 22.81 3.45 15.25
N ARG A 199 22.18 4.08 14.25
CA ARG A 199 22.85 4.45 13.00
C ARG A 199 22.48 5.85 12.55
N ASP A 200 23.42 6.51 11.88
CA ASP A 200 23.16 7.80 11.25
C ASP A 200 22.24 7.65 10.05
N LEU A 201 21.28 8.57 9.93
CA LEU A 201 20.45 8.71 8.75
C LEU A 201 21.16 9.61 7.73
N PRO A 202 21.04 9.33 6.42
CA PRO A 202 21.77 10.05 5.39
C PRO A 202 21.42 11.55 5.36
N ASN A 203 22.40 12.38 4.98
CA ASN A 203 22.31 13.84 4.80
C ASN A 203 21.86 14.63 6.04
N GLY A 204 22.36 14.25 7.22
CA GLY A 204 21.96 14.94 8.46
C GLY A 204 20.50 14.68 8.82
N GLY A 205 19.93 13.57 8.33
CA GLY A 205 18.58 13.11 8.67
C GLY A 205 18.43 12.61 10.11
N GLY A 206 19.32 12.97 11.03
CA GLY A 206 19.32 12.49 12.42
C GLY A 206 19.87 11.07 12.55
N LYS A 207 19.32 10.32 13.51
CA LYS A 207 19.68 8.93 13.79
C LYS A 207 18.46 8.03 13.80
N VAL A 208 18.66 6.76 13.48
CA VAL A 208 17.71 5.69 13.78
C VAL A 208 18.18 4.93 15.02
N TYR A 209 17.28 4.79 16.00
CA TYR A 209 17.50 4.04 17.23
C TYR A 209 16.63 2.79 17.24
N VAL A 210 17.23 1.63 17.50
CA VAL A 210 16.50 0.36 17.60
C VAL A 210 16.45 -0.11 19.05
N TRP A 211 15.25 -0.14 19.60
CA TRP A 211 14.95 -0.51 20.98
C TRP A 211 14.41 -1.94 21.00
N GLY A 212 15.01 -2.80 21.82
CA GLY A 212 14.53 -4.17 22.02
C GLY A 212 13.87 -4.33 23.38
N GLN A 213 12.64 -4.83 23.41
CA GLN A 213 11.96 -5.18 24.65
C GLN A 213 12.75 -6.24 25.41
N SER A 214 12.80 -6.08 26.73
CA SER A 214 13.58 -6.92 27.64
C SER A 214 12.67 -7.72 28.57
N GLY A 215 13.20 -8.79 29.17
CA GLY A 215 12.45 -9.60 30.14
C GLY A 215 11.44 -10.58 29.53
N LEU A 216 11.56 -10.87 28.24
CA LEU A 216 10.75 -11.85 27.52
C LEU A 216 11.54 -13.15 27.24
N ASP A 217 10.83 -14.20 26.85
CA ASP A 217 11.38 -15.48 26.36
C ASP A 217 11.94 -15.40 24.93
N VAL A 218 11.62 -14.32 24.21
CA VAL A 218 12.23 -13.93 22.94
C VAL A 218 13.07 -12.67 23.12
N ALA A 219 14.19 -12.56 22.44
CA ALA A 219 15.01 -11.37 22.46
C ALA A 219 15.71 -11.16 21.12
N VAL A 220 16.09 -9.90 20.87
CA VAL A 220 16.98 -9.52 19.78
C VAL A 220 18.32 -9.08 20.34
N ASP A 221 19.40 -9.55 19.72
CA ASP A 221 20.74 -9.10 20.04
C ASP A 221 21.10 -7.80 19.29
N ASN A 222 22.28 -7.26 19.59
CA ASN A 222 22.75 -6.02 18.98
C ASN A 222 23.00 -6.18 17.48
N ALA A 223 23.40 -7.36 16.99
CA ALA A 223 23.68 -7.58 15.58
C ALA A 223 22.39 -7.65 14.75
N GLN A 224 21.35 -8.29 15.27
CA GLN A 224 20.01 -8.30 14.68
C GLN A 224 19.42 -6.88 14.63
N ALA A 225 19.52 -6.14 15.74
CA ALA A 225 19.06 -4.76 15.81
C ALA A 225 19.83 -3.84 14.85
N ASP A 226 21.15 -4.01 14.75
CA ASP A 226 22.00 -3.24 13.84
C ASP A 226 21.70 -3.54 12.36
N ALA A 227 21.39 -4.80 12.02
CA ALA A 227 20.95 -5.17 10.68
C ALA A 227 19.62 -4.49 10.30
N LEU A 228 18.69 -4.34 11.25
CA LEU A 228 17.45 -3.58 11.04
C LEU A 228 17.73 -2.08 10.88
N ALA A 229 18.56 -1.51 11.76
CA ALA A 229 18.98 -0.10 11.68
C ALA A 229 19.64 0.22 10.33
N GLU A 230 20.49 -0.67 9.84
CA GLU A 230 21.15 -0.55 8.53
C GLU A 230 20.14 -0.52 7.40
N ARG A 231 19.18 -1.45 7.41
CA ARG A 231 18.13 -1.52 6.38
C ARG A 231 17.24 -0.29 6.42
N PHE A 232 16.92 0.20 7.61
CA PHE A 232 16.15 1.43 7.74
C PHE A 232 16.92 2.64 7.17
N ALA A 233 18.16 2.85 7.60
CA ALA A 233 18.99 3.98 7.18
C ALA A 233 19.39 3.95 5.69
N GLY A 234 19.64 2.75 5.14
CA GLY A 234 20.10 2.57 3.76
C GLY A 234 19.00 2.36 2.72
N SER A 235 17.80 1.96 3.15
CA SER A 235 16.70 1.62 2.25
C SER A 235 15.41 2.37 2.60
N VAL A 236 14.80 2.10 3.75
CA VAL A 236 13.45 2.58 4.09
C VAL A 236 13.40 4.11 4.14
N TYR A 237 14.21 4.72 5.02
CA TYR A 237 14.27 6.17 5.18
C TYR A 237 14.59 6.91 3.87
N PRO A 238 15.69 6.61 3.15
CA PRO A 238 16.05 7.39 1.97
C PRO A 238 15.10 7.15 0.79
N LEU A 239 14.51 5.95 0.63
CA LEU A 239 13.52 5.70 -0.42
C LEU A 239 12.23 6.46 -0.17
N GLU A 240 11.67 6.37 1.03
CA GLU A 240 10.44 7.08 1.35
C GLU A 240 10.62 8.60 1.36
N ALA A 241 11.74 9.09 1.90
CA ALA A 241 12.05 10.51 1.86
C ALA A 241 12.23 11.04 0.42
N SER A 242 12.84 10.23 -0.45
CA SER A 242 13.02 10.56 -1.87
C SER A 242 11.73 10.50 -2.69
N VAL A 243 10.86 9.53 -2.43
CA VAL A 243 9.69 9.21 -3.26
C VAL A 243 8.43 9.94 -2.79
N VAL A 244 8.31 10.16 -1.48
CA VAL A 244 7.10 10.69 -0.84
C VAL A 244 7.39 12.11 -0.35
N SER A 245 8.12 12.23 0.75
CA SER A 245 8.41 13.50 1.39
C SER A 245 9.44 13.35 2.51
N GLU A 246 10.09 14.44 2.86
CA GLU A 246 10.74 14.61 4.17
C GLU A 246 9.83 14.16 5.33
N PRO A 247 10.35 13.45 6.33
CA PRO A 247 9.54 12.87 7.40
C PRO A 247 9.00 13.86 8.40
N TRP A 248 9.78 14.89 8.70
CA TRP A 248 9.40 15.92 9.64
C TRP A 248 10.18 17.20 9.34
N GLY A 249 9.54 18.34 9.51
CA GLY A 249 10.09 19.61 9.06
C GLY A 249 9.34 20.81 9.59
N GLN A 250 9.88 21.99 9.32
CA GLN A 250 9.33 23.29 9.76
C GLN A 250 7.98 23.66 9.10
N ASP A 251 7.55 22.88 8.10
CA ASP A 251 6.30 23.09 7.36
C ASP A 251 5.05 22.66 8.12
N ILE A 252 5.17 22.23 9.39
CA ILE A 252 4.03 22.02 10.29
C ILE A 252 3.18 23.28 10.32
N HIS A 253 1.86 23.12 10.18
CA HIS A 253 0.94 24.24 10.19
C HIS A 253 1.06 25.00 11.53
N PRO A 254 1.07 26.35 11.55
CA PRO A 254 1.37 27.13 12.74
C PRO A 254 0.60 26.73 14.01
N SER A 255 -0.69 26.38 13.87
CA SER A 255 -1.52 25.92 14.99
C SER A 255 -1.01 24.66 15.70
N TRP A 256 -0.22 23.82 15.03
CA TRP A 256 0.35 22.59 15.61
C TRP A 256 1.76 22.77 16.19
N ARG A 257 2.51 23.81 15.78
CA ARG A 257 3.97 23.91 16.00
C ARG A 257 4.42 23.86 17.46
N SER A 258 3.64 24.41 18.38
CA SER A 258 3.95 24.39 19.82
C SER A 258 3.39 23.17 20.55
N LEU A 259 2.63 22.32 19.85
CA LEU A 259 2.01 21.11 20.39
C LEU A 259 2.68 19.84 19.89
N ALA A 260 3.36 19.91 18.76
CA ALA A 260 4.04 18.80 18.12
C ALA A 260 5.55 18.83 18.42
N LEU A 261 6.24 17.77 18.00
CA LEU A 261 7.70 17.72 18.05
C LEU A 261 8.32 18.92 17.31
N PRO A 262 9.49 19.42 17.78
CA PRO A 262 10.24 20.47 17.11
C PRO A 262 10.40 20.18 15.61
N GLY A 263 10.31 21.20 14.76
CA GLY A 263 10.38 21.01 13.29
C GLY A 263 11.74 20.53 12.79
N ASP A 264 12.77 20.56 13.63
CA ASP A 264 14.11 20.00 13.40
C ASP A 264 14.29 18.60 14.01
N THR A 265 13.22 17.98 14.52
CA THR A 265 13.26 16.57 14.92
C THR A 265 13.51 15.70 13.69
N LYS A 266 14.61 14.96 13.73
CA LYS A 266 15.01 14.05 12.65
C LYS A 266 15.18 12.61 13.10
N ASP A 267 15.30 12.40 14.39
CA ASP A 267 15.54 11.10 15.00
C ASP A 267 14.30 10.20 14.89
N VAL A 268 14.53 8.94 14.49
CA VAL A 268 13.50 7.91 14.34
C VAL A 268 13.76 6.76 15.31
N HIS A 269 12.71 6.25 15.92
CA HIS A 269 12.77 5.18 16.90
C HIS A 269 12.01 3.96 16.39
N LEU A 270 12.72 2.85 16.26
CA LEU A 270 12.15 1.53 15.95
C LEU A 270 12.06 0.74 17.24
N VAL A 271 10.86 0.35 17.63
CA VAL A 271 10.60 -0.34 18.91
C VAL A 271 10.18 -1.77 18.62
N LEU A 272 11.11 -2.70 18.84
CA LEU A 272 10.88 -4.13 18.76
C LEU A 272 10.23 -4.59 20.08
N SER A 273 8.92 -4.80 20.03
CA SER A 273 8.09 -5.14 21.18
C SER A 273 7.19 -6.33 20.84
N ARG A 274 6.80 -7.10 21.85
CA ARG A 274 5.85 -8.18 21.69
C ARG A 274 4.46 -7.58 21.56
N LEU A 275 3.96 -7.54 20.32
CA LEU A 275 2.67 -6.96 19.99
C LEU A 275 1.52 -7.97 20.07
N ASN A 276 1.85 -9.24 20.26
CA ASN A 276 0.89 -10.34 20.22
C ASN A 276 1.07 -11.23 21.44
N ASP A 277 -0.04 -11.74 21.98
CA ASP A 277 0.01 -12.83 22.96
C ASP A 277 0.52 -14.11 22.28
N PRO A 278 1.67 -14.68 22.70
CA PRO A 278 2.20 -15.92 22.13
C PRO A 278 1.30 -17.13 22.38
N ALA A 279 0.43 -17.09 23.41
CA ALA A 279 -0.54 -18.14 23.69
C ALA A 279 -1.77 -18.07 22.75
N SER A 280 -1.98 -16.94 22.07
CA SER A 280 -3.08 -16.78 21.14
C SER A 280 -2.79 -17.49 19.81
N THR A 281 -3.43 -18.65 19.62
CA THR A 281 -3.40 -19.40 18.35
C THR A 281 -4.52 -19.00 17.39
N SER A 282 -5.39 -18.07 17.79
CA SER A 282 -6.56 -17.64 17.03
C SER A 282 -6.66 -16.11 16.97
N GLY A 283 -6.68 -15.56 15.76
CA GLY A 283 -6.74 -14.10 15.52
C GLY A 283 -5.72 -13.68 14.46
N SER A 284 -5.90 -12.50 13.87
CA SER A 284 -4.86 -11.90 13.03
C SER A 284 -3.76 -11.34 13.93
N ARG A 285 -2.50 -11.55 13.55
CA ARG A 285 -1.34 -11.05 14.29
C ARG A 285 -1.03 -9.61 13.86
N LEU A 286 -0.80 -8.72 14.82
CA LEU A 286 -0.31 -7.36 14.57
C LEU A 286 1.19 -7.43 14.27
N LEU A 287 1.61 -7.02 13.09
CA LEU A 287 3.03 -7.10 12.69
C LEU A 287 3.80 -5.82 13.03
N GLY A 288 3.11 -4.70 13.15
CA GLY A 288 3.64 -3.39 13.47
C GLY A 288 2.51 -2.37 13.49
N TYR A 289 2.80 -1.17 14.01
CA TYR A 289 1.88 -0.04 13.93
C TYR A 289 2.61 1.30 14.15
N VAL A 290 1.96 2.39 13.73
CA VAL A 290 2.31 3.77 14.10
C VAL A 290 1.11 4.49 14.70
N ARG A 291 1.35 5.22 15.80
CA ARG A 291 0.41 6.21 16.35
C ARG A 291 0.95 7.61 16.11
N TRP A 292 0.32 8.38 15.24
CA TRP A 292 0.77 9.75 14.92
C TRP A 292 0.77 10.68 16.14
N THR A 293 -0.06 10.40 17.15
CA THR A 293 -0.12 11.14 18.41
C THR A 293 1.17 11.03 19.23
N ASN A 294 2.02 10.04 18.97
CA ASN A 294 3.37 9.96 19.56
C ASN A 294 4.27 11.13 19.15
N ALA A 295 3.92 11.88 18.10
CA ALA A 295 4.62 13.09 17.69
C ALA A 295 4.03 14.37 18.31
N LEU A 296 3.20 14.25 19.35
CA LEU A 296 2.70 15.37 20.14
C LEU A 296 3.47 15.49 21.46
N LEU A 297 3.60 16.70 21.99
CA LEU A 297 4.17 16.94 23.30
C LEU A 297 3.18 16.47 24.37
N ALA A 298 3.61 15.59 25.28
CA ALA A 298 2.74 15.11 26.36
C ALA A 298 2.28 16.26 27.27
N SER A 299 3.14 17.28 27.43
CA SER A 299 2.82 18.51 28.16
C SER A 299 1.68 19.32 27.54
N ALA A 300 1.36 19.09 26.26
CA ALA A 300 0.26 19.74 25.57
C ALA A 300 -1.11 19.12 25.89
N ALA A 301 -1.19 17.96 26.55
CA ALA A 301 -2.46 17.30 26.89
C ALA A 301 -3.41 18.24 27.66
N ALA A 302 -2.90 18.90 28.69
CA ALA A 302 -3.69 19.85 29.48
C ALA A 302 -4.17 21.06 28.64
N THR A 303 -3.32 21.53 27.72
CA THR A 303 -3.62 22.63 26.79
C THR A 303 -4.70 22.24 25.78
N MET A 304 -4.58 21.03 25.22
CA MET A 304 -5.33 20.60 24.04
C MET A 304 -6.66 19.96 24.39
N CYS A 305 -6.76 19.28 25.53
CA CYS A 305 -7.91 18.42 25.82
C CYS A 305 -8.96 19.09 26.73
N GLN A 306 -8.62 20.17 27.46
CA GLN A 306 -9.56 20.98 28.25
C GLN A 306 -10.60 20.18 29.08
N GLY A 307 -10.18 19.07 29.69
CA GLY A 307 -11.03 18.21 30.52
C GLY A 307 -11.63 17.00 29.80
N ASP A 308 -11.38 16.84 28.50
CA ASP A 308 -11.61 15.57 27.79
C ASP A 308 -10.58 14.53 28.25
N ALA A 309 -11.04 13.53 29.00
CA ALA A 309 -10.18 12.52 29.62
C ALA A 309 -9.53 11.59 28.60
N ASP A 310 -10.24 11.20 27.55
CA ASP A 310 -9.74 10.30 26.52
C ASP A 310 -8.64 11.01 25.70
N CYS A 311 -8.88 12.25 25.29
CA CYS A 311 -7.86 13.08 24.67
C CYS A 311 -6.63 13.25 25.59
N ALA A 312 -6.86 13.54 26.87
CA ALA A 312 -5.78 13.80 27.81
C ALA A 312 -4.92 12.55 28.07
N ASP A 313 -5.54 11.38 28.13
CA ASP A 313 -4.83 10.10 28.26
C ASP A 313 -3.98 9.82 27.02
N VAL A 314 -4.55 9.97 25.83
CA VAL A 314 -3.86 9.69 24.55
C VAL A 314 -2.65 10.61 24.36
N ILE A 315 -2.82 11.92 24.57
CA ILE A 315 -1.69 12.86 24.43
C ILE A 315 -0.72 12.71 25.60
N GLY A 316 -1.22 12.46 26.81
CA GLY A 316 -0.39 12.25 28.01
C GLY A 316 0.54 11.05 27.89
N LYS A 317 0.10 10.00 27.17
CA LYS A 317 0.90 8.81 26.82
C LYS A 317 1.65 8.95 25.50
N SER A 318 1.76 10.16 24.94
CA SER A 318 2.62 10.38 23.78
C SER A 318 4.07 10.02 24.11
N ASN A 319 4.69 9.23 23.24
CA ASN A 319 6.12 8.93 23.33
C ASN A 319 7.02 10.12 22.98
N GLN A 320 6.47 11.23 22.48
CA GLN A 320 7.23 12.42 22.06
C GLN A 320 8.40 12.07 21.12
N ALA A 321 8.15 11.19 20.15
CA ALA A 321 9.13 10.67 19.21
C ALA A 321 8.47 10.26 17.89
N LEU A 322 9.25 10.29 16.80
CA LEU A 322 8.87 9.61 15.56
C LEU A 322 9.12 8.12 15.76
N VAL A 323 8.08 7.38 16.19
CA VAL A 323 8.21 6.00 16.63
C VAL A 323 7.37 5.04 15.78
N THR A 324 7.98 3.92 15.42
CA THR A 324 7.36 2.79 14.74
C THR A 324 7.55 1.55 15.59
N PHE A 325 6.46 0.86 15.91
CA PHE A 325 6.48 -0.39 16.66
C PHE A 325 6.45 -1.56 15.67
N VAL A 326 7.28 -2.58 15.92
CA VAL A 326 7.40 -3.78 15.09
C VAL A 326 7.39 -5.01 15.99
N ASP A 327 6.68 -6.06 15.56
CA ASP A 327 6.53 -7.30 16.32
C ASP A 327 7.87 -8.01 16.49
N LEU A 328 8.31 -8.09 17.75
CA LEU A 328 9.56 -8.72 18.16
C LEU A 328 9.59 -10.21 17.82
N ASP A 329 8.50 -10.94 18.07
CA ASP A 329 8.43 -12.38 17.81
C ASP A 329 8.57 -12.69 16.31
N THR A 330 7.97 -11.87 15.45
CA THR A 330 8.13 -11.97 13.99
C THR A 330 9.56 -11.66 13.56
N PHE A 331 10.14 -10.56 14.04
CA PHE A 331 11.49 -10.16 13.65
C PHE A 331 12.57 -11.13 14.17
N ALA A 332 12.43 -11.68 15.36
CA ALA A 332 13.41 -12.61 15.93
C ALA A 332 13.38 -14.01 15.29
N LYS A 333 12.35 -14.32 14.48
CA LYS A 333 12.12 -15.66 13.94
C LYS A 333 13.09 -16.03 12.82
N ALA A 334 14.05 -16.89 13.12
CA ALA A 334 14.94 -17.51 12.14
C ALA A 334 14.26 -18.68 11.39
N ASP A 335 14.60 -18.87 10.11
CA ASP A 335 14.13 -20.03 9.34
C ASP A 335 14.84 -21.33 9.76
N SER A 336 16.05 -21.21 10.31
CA SER A 336 16.80 -22.31 10.92
C SER A 336 17.25 -21.92 12.34
N PRO A 337 17.07 -22.78 13.36
CA PRO A 337 17.44 -22.44 14.73
C PRO A 337 18.88 -21.97 14.86
N GLY A 338 19.10 -20.82 15.49
CA GLY A 338 20.42 -20.24 15.73
C GLY A 338 21.10 -19.60 14.51
N ASN A 339 20.47 -19.63 13.33
CA ASN A 339 21.01 -19.03 12.11
C ASN A 339 20.06 -17.97 11.54
N TRP A 340 19.88 -16.89 12.30
CA TRP A 340 19.02 -15.78 11.91
C TRP A 340 19.66 -14.98 10.76
N SER A 341 18.84 -14.60 9.78
CA SER A 341 19.23 -13.67 8.72
C SER A 341 18.11 -12.70 8.38
N MET A 342 18.45 -11.49 7.94
CA MET A 342 17.48 -10.56 7.34
C MET A 342 16.71 -11.15 6.14
N LYS A 343 17.18 -12.25 5.54
CA LYS A 343 16.48 -12.92 4.44
C LYS A 343 15.45 -13.96 4.88
N ASP A 344 15.46 -14.35 6.15
CA ASP A 344 14.51 -15.30 6.72
C ASP A 344 13.07 -14.75 6.65
N ASN A 345 12.07 -15.63 6.71
CA ASN A 345 10.67 -15.24 6.56
C ASN A 345 10.20 -14.20 7.59
N GLY A 346 10.61 -14.32 8.85
CA GLY A 346 10.24 -13.37 9.90
C GLY A 346 10.84 -11.97 9.68
N PRO A 347 12.18 -11.84 9.65
CA PRO A 347 12.88 -10.57 9.41
C PRO A 347 12.48 -9.86 8.11
N SER A 348 12.27 -10.61 7.02
CA SER A 348 11.86 -10.03 5.75
C SER A 348 10.44 -9.46 5.78
N LEU A 349 9.51 -10.16 6.46
CA LEU A 349 8.18 -9.64 6.71
C LEU A 349 8.23 -8.39 7.59
N ALA A 350 9.00 -8.43 8.69
CA ALA A 350 9.18 -7.29 9.58
C ALA A 350 9.80 -6.06 8.87
N LEU A 351 10.70 -6.26 7.90
CA LEU A 351 11.21 -5.17 7.06
C LEU A 351 10.13 -4.57 6.16
N SER A 352 9.33 -5.41 5.48
CA SER A 352 8.19 -4.95 4.67
C SER A 352 7.19 -4.16 5.52
N THR A 353 6.85 -4.70 6.70
CA THR A 353 5.99 -4.04 7.68
C THR A 353 6.60 -2.73 8.17
N MET A 354 7.88 -2.68 8.53
CA MET A 354 8.51 -1.45 8.99
C MET A 354 8.43 -0.33 7.92
N ALA A 355 8.61 -0.65 6.64
CA ALA A 355 8.44 0.30 5.55
C ALA A 355 6.98 0.74 5.38
N HIS A 356 6.03 -0.21 5.48
CA HIS A 356 4.61 0.12 5.52
C HIS A 356 4.28 1.10 6.65
N GLU A 357 4.74 0.81 7.86
CA GLU A 357 4.46 1.59 9.06
C GLU A 357 5.13 2.96 9.05
N TYR A 358 6.38 3.05 8.58
CA TYR A 358 7.07 4.33 8.50
C TYR A 358 6.36 5.31 7.55
N LEU A 359 5.72 4.83 6.49
CA LEU A 359 4.93 5.70 5.64
C LEU A 359 3.79 6.37 6.40
N HIS A 360 3.18 5.70 7.39
CA HIS A 360 2.13 6.34 8.20
C HIS A 360 2.63 7.56 8.97
N VAL A 361 3.91 7.59 9.36
CA VAL A 361 4.55 8.79 9.93
C VAL A 361 4.54 9.93 8.91
N LEU A 362 5.00 9.66 7.68
CA LEU A 362 5.04 10.65 6.60
C LEU A 362 3.62 11.11 6.21
N TYR A 363 2.69 10.17 6.14
CA TYR A 363 1.31 10.43 5.77
C TYR A 363 0.64 11.33 6.82
N ALA A 364 0.79 11.01 8.11
CA ALA A 364 0.26 11.84 9.19
C ALA A 364 0.89 13.23 9.20
N TYR A 365 2.22 13.34 9.01
CA TYR A 365 2.90 14.62 8.87
C TYR A 365 2.25 15.47 7.76
N ASN A 366 2.07 14.91 6.56
CA ASN A 366 1.54 15.67 5.43
C ASN A 366 0.03 15.94 5.47
N LYS A 367 -0.77 14.97 5.90
CA LYS A 367 -2.24 15.01 5.81
C LYS A 367 -2.93 15.48 7.09
N ILE A 368 -2.22 15.51 8.21
CA ILE A 368 -2.73 15.98 9.50
C ILE A 368 -1.97 17.25 9.94
N LEU A 369 -0.65 17.16 10.10
CA LEU A 369 0.12 18.21 10.80
C LEU A 369 0.54 19.39 9.93
N ARG A 370 0.69 19.20 8.62
CA ARG A 370 0.83 20.31 7.66
C ARG A 370 -0.52 20.96 7.32
N GLN A 371 -1.63 20.34 7.72
CA GLN A 371 -2.97 20.86 7.47
C GLN A 371 -3.46 21.67 8.67
N LYS A 372 -4.39 22.59 8.40
CA LYS A 372 -5.07 23.35 9.46
C LYS A 372 -5.87 22.38 10.34
N PRO A 373 -5.81 22.49 11.69
CA PRO A 373 -6.71 21.73 12.55
C PRO A 373 -8.17 21.90 12.15
N GLY A 374 -8.91 20.79 12.08
CA GLY A 374 -10.31 20.76 11.62
C GLY A 374 -10.48 20.66 10.10
N SER A 375 -9.40 20.53 9.32
CA SER A 375 -9.50 20.06 7.93
C SER A 375 -10.20 18.70 7.85
N ALA A 376 -10.83 18.40 6.71
CA ALA A 376 -11.54 17.14 6.46
C ALA A 376 -10.69 15.92 6.89
N PRO A 377 -11.28 14.86 7.47
CA PRO A 377 -10.53 13.71 7.95
C PRO A 377 -9.78 13.00 6.81
N THR A 378 -8.68 12.33 7.15
CA THR A 378 -8.02 11.38 6.24
C THR A 378 -8.86 10.12 6.10
N THR A 379 -8.67 9.42 5.00
CA THR A 379 -9.42 8.19 4.70
C THR A 379 -8.52 6.99 4.94
N VAL A 380 -9.06 5.94 5.55
CA VAL A 380 -8.25 4.79 5.99
C VAL A 380 -7.64 4.10 4.80
N TRP A 381 -8.45 3.76 3.80
CA TRP A 381 -7.97 3.02 2.63
C TRP A 381 -6.91 3.77 1.83
N GLU A 382 -6.96 5.11 1.78
CA GLU A 382 -5.95 5.92 1.07
C GLU A 382 -4.60 5.80 1.78
N ASN A 383 -4.59 5.91 3.11
CA ASN A 383 -3.41 5.78 3.95
C ASN A 383 -2.79 4.38 3.81
N GLU A 384 -3.60 3.33 4.00
CA GLU A 384 -3.14 1.94 3.92
C GLU A 384 -2.71 1.54 2.50
N LEU A 385 -3.38 2.05 1.46
CA LEU A 385 -2.97 1.80 0.07
C LEU A 385 -1.63 2.44 -0.24
N ALA A 386 -1.39 3.67 0.22
CA ALA A 386 -0.10 4.30 0.10
C ALA A 386 0.97 3.47 0.83
N ALA A 387 0.67 3.01 2.05
CA ALA A 387 1.60 2.27 2.91
C ALA A 387 1.97 0.92 2.29
N GLN A 388 0.99 0.16 1.80
CA GLN A 388 1.23 -1.07 1.04
C GLN A 388 2.06 -0.83 -0.22
N THR A 389 1.85 0.30 -0.90
CA THR A 389 2.64 0.66 -2.09
C THR A 389 4.11 0.88 -1.73
N MET A 390 4.41 1.59 -0.63
CA MET A 390 5.80 1.80 -0.20
C MET A 390 6.43 0.55 0.39
N GLY A 391 5.70 -0.24 1.18
CA GLY A 391 6.19 -1.52 1.71
C GLY A 391 6.72 -2.44 0.61
N TYR A 392 5.97 -2.55 -0.50
CA TYR A 392 6.40 -3.30 -1.68
C TYR A 392 7.64 -2.68 -2.35
N LEU A 393 7.65 -1.36 -2.57
CA LEU A 393 8.79 -0.70 -3.25
C LEU A 393 10.10 -0.82 -2.45
N VAL A 394 10.03 -0.62 -1.14
CA VAL A 394 11.20 -0.69 -0.24
C VAL A 394 11.68 -2.13 -0.13
N SER A 395 10.77 -3.09 0.00
CA SER A 395 11.12 -4.51 0.02
C SER A 395 11.85 -4.95 -1.26
N ALA A 396 11.48 -4.42 -2.43
CA ALA A 396 12.16 -4.71 -3.70
C ALA A 396 13.62 -4.22 -3.77
N ASP A 397 14.05 -3.29 -2.91
CA ASP A 397 15.45 -2.88 -2.78
C ASP A 397 16.32 -3.97 -2.13
N THR A 398 15.71 -4.82 -1.31
CA THR A 398 16.40 -5.93 -0.61
C THR A 398 16.11 -7.28 -1.24
N TYR A 399 14.88 -7.51 -1.70
CA TYR A 399 14.39 -8.77 -2.23
C TYR A 399 14.01 -8.61 -3.71
N THR A 400 15.00 -8.87 -4.58
CA THR A 400 14.86 -8.67 -6.04
C THR A 400 14.14 -9.81 -6.76
N GLY A 401 13.84 -10.91 -6.07
CA GLY A 401 13.12 -12.06 -6.59
C GLY A 401 11.60 -11.86 -6.57
N GLY A 402 10.90 -12.49 -7.51
CA GLY A 402 9.43 -12.46 -7.58
C GLY A 402 8.75 -13.42 -6.58
N ARG A 403 7.69 -14.09 -7.04
CA ARG A 403 7.02 -15.16 -6.29
C ARG A 403 7.98 -16.32 -6.07
N GLY A 404 8.00 -16.88 -4.87
CA GLY A 404 8.88 -18.01 -4.55
C GLY A 404 9.05 -18.25 -3.05
N ARG A 405 9.88 -19.24 -2.71
CA ARG A 405 10.25 -19.58 -1.33
C ARG A 405 11.73 -19.33 -1.03
N ASP A 406 12.47 -18.80 -2.00
CA ASP A 406 13.90 -18.55 -1.81
C ASP A 406 14.15 -17.29 -0.99
N ALA A 407 15.37 -17.16 -0.48
CA ALA A 407 15.81 -16.06 0.36
C ALA A 407 15.73 -14.67 -0.32
N ASN A 408 15.65 -14.61 -1.66
CA ASN A 408 15.52 -13.37 -2.42
C ASN A 408 14.07 -13.09 -2.85
N SER A 409 13.14 -14.02 -2.61
CA SER A 409 11.73 -13.85 -2.95
C SER A 409 11.14 -12.70 -2.13
N HIS A 410 10.45 -11.80 -2.82
CA HIS A 410 9.78 -10.66 -2.20
C HIS A 410 8.80 -11.13 -1.10
N PRO A 411 8.87 -10.60 0.14
CA PRO A 411 8.09 -11.10 1.27
C PRO A 411 6.59 -11.16 0.97
N ASP A 412 6.02 -10.10 0.38
CA ASP A 412 4.59 -10.04 0.04
C ASP A 412 4.15 -11.00 -1.09
N LEU A 413 5.11 -11.55 -1.84
CA LEU A 413 4.88 -12.47 -2.96
C LEU A 413 5.16 -13.94 -2.62
N ARG A 414 5.60 -14.22 -1.38
CA ARG A 414 5.85 -15.60 -0.91
C ARG A 414 4.53 -16.36 -0.75
N PRO A 415 4.56 -17.71 -0.71
CA PRO A 415 3.37 -18.50 -0.47
C PRO A 415 2.63 -18.10 0.80
N ARG A 416 1.32 -17.93 0.70
CA ARG A 416 0.43 -17.38 1.75
C ARG A 416 0.65 -15.90 2.09
N GLY A 417 1.53 -15.20 1.37
CA GLY A 417 1.66 -13.75 1.43
C GLY A 417 0.42 -13.05 0.89
N ASP A 418 0.36 -11.74 1.11
CA ASP A 418 -0.79 -10.90 0.78
C ASP A 418 -1.19 -10.99 -0.69
N PHE A 419 -0.23 -11.10 -1.62
CA PHE A 419 -0.57 -11.20 -3.03
C PHE A 419 -1.33 -12.50 -3.39
N GLU A 420 -0.96 -13.64 -2.78
CA GLU A 420 -1.69 -14.91 -3.01
C GLU A 420 -3.08 -14.87 -2.35
N GLN A 421 -3.19 -14.25 -1.17
CA GLN A 421 -4.49 -14.02 -0.52
C GLN A 421 -5.41 -13.15 -1.39
N PHE A 422 -4.86 -12.12 -2.05
CA PHE A 422 -5.58 -11.30 -3.01
C PHE A 422 -6.07 -12.12 -4.21
N LEU A 423 -5.21 -12.93 -4.82
CA LEU A 423 -5.62 -13.79 -5.95
C LEU A 423 -6.77 -14.71 -5.55
N ALA A 424 -6.70 -15.33 -4.38
CA ALA A 424 -7.75 -16.21 -3.88
C ALA A 424 -9.09 -15.49 -3.61
N ARG A 425 -9.05 -14.19 -3.29
CA ARG A 425 -10.23 -13.37 -2.97
C ARG A 425 -10.04 -11.92 -3.45
N PRO A 426 -10.19 -11.63 -4.76
CA PRO A 426 -9.84 -10.33 -5.33
C PRO A 426 -10.86 -9.21 -5.02
N ALA A 427 -12.00 -9.56 -4.44
CA ALA A 427 -13.15 -8.68 -4.29
C ALA A 427 -13.13 -7.87 -2.98
N CYS A 428 -12.48 -6.69 -2.97
CA CYS A 428 -12.53 -5.76 -1.83
C CYS A 428 -12.90 -4.34 -2.19
N ASN A 429 -14.00 -3.88 -1.60
CA ASN A 429 -14.40 -2.48 -1.67
C ASN A 429 -13.48 -1.63 -0.78
N LEU A 430 -12.36 -1.13 -1.33
CA LEU A 430 -11.41 -0.28 -0.60
C LEU A 430 -12.11 0.95 0.00
N LYS A 431 -13.00 1.60 -0.75
CA LYS A 431 -13.70 2.81 -0.30
C LYS A 431 -14.77 2.54 0.76
N GLY A 432 -15.10 1.28 1.00
CA GLY A 432 -15.90 0.82 2.15
C GLY A 432 -15.08 -0.01 3.13
N TRP A 433 -13.75 0.03 3.03
CA TRP A 433 -12.87 -0.72 3.91
C TRP A 433 -13.00 -0.19 5.33
N SER A 434 -13.42 -1.09 6.21
CA SER A 434 -13.28 -0.93 7.64
C SER A 434 -12.20 -1.88 8.13
N VAL A 435 -11.18 -1.32 8.78
CA VAL A 435 -10.11 -2.10 9.42
C VAL A 435 -10.64 -2.88 10.64
N ALA A 436 -11.86 -2.61 11.10
CA ALA A 436 -12.57 -3.40 12.11
C ALA A 436 -13.52 -4.46 11.50
N ALA A 437 -13.48 -4.69 10.19
CA ALA A 437 -14.26 -5.76 9.56
C ALA A 437 -13.52 -7.10 9.64
N ASP A 438 -14.23 -8.10 10.12
CA ASP A 438 -13.69 -9.33 10.71
C ASP A 438 -13.35 -10.46 9.75
N ASP A 439 -13.98 -10.43 8.59
CA ASP A 439 -13.88 -11.51 7.62
C ASP A 439 -13.02 -11.12 6.43
N TYR A 440 -12.55 -9.85 6.38
CA TYR A 440 -11.99 -9.30 5.17
C TYR A 440 -11.25 -7.96 5.35
N THR A 441 -9.92 -8.00 5.36
CA THR A 441 -9.09 -6.80 5.21
C THR A 441 -8.89 -6.52 3.71
N CYS A 442 -8.79 -5.25 3.32
CA CYS A 442 -8.39 -4.92 1.95
C CYS A 442 -6.87 -4.83 1.77
N TYR A 443 -6.04 -5.16 2.77
CA TYR A 443 -4.57 -5.11 2.65
C TYR A 443 -4.05 -5.88 1.42
N PRO A 444 -4.47 -7.14 1.16
CA PRO A 444 -4.10 -7.86 -0.06
C PRO A 444 -4.41 -7.11 -1.36
N LYS A 445 -5.59 -6.49 -1.46
CA LYS A 445 -5.98 -5.74 -2.66
C LYS A 445 -5.22 -4.41 -2.75
N ALA A 446 -5.00 -3.75 -1.62
CA ALA A 446 -4.22 -2.53 -1.55
C ALA A 446 -2.79 -2.78 -2.05
N LEU A 447 -2.14 -3.85 -1.60
CA LEU A 447 -0.86 -4.32 -2.13
C LEU A 447 -0.92 -4.49 -3.65
N ALA A 448 -1.88 -5.28 -4.17
CA ALA A 448 -1.97 -5.55 -5.60
C ALA A 448 -2.19 -4.28 -6.45
N LEU A 449 -2.97 -3.31 -5.96
CA LEU A 449 -3.12 -2.01 -6.61
C LEU A 449 -1.83 -1.18 -6.55
N GLY A 450 -1.16 -1.15 -5.40
CA GLY A 450 0.14 -0.50 -5.23
C GLY A 450 1.19 -1.05 -6.20
N MET A 451 1.29 -2.39 -6.27
CA MET A 451 2.10 -3.09 -7.26
C MET A 451 1.72 -2.67 -8.68
N GLN A 452 0.42 -2.71 -9.05
CA GLN A 452 -0.04 -2.34 -10.39
C GLN A 452 0.39 -0.91 -10.75
N MET A 453 0.32 0.03 -9.80
CA MET A 453 0.77 1.41 -10.01
C MET A 453 2.29 1.51 -10.21
N LEU A 454 3.09 0.84 -9.37
CA LEU A 454 4.55 0.87 -9.48
C LEU A 454 5.03 0.23 -10.79
N HIS A 455 4.50 -0.95 -11.12
CA HIS A 455 4.84 -1.68 -12.33
C HIS A 455 4.44 -0.92 -13.60
N GLN A 456 3.31 -0.20 -13.62
CA GLN A 456 2.87 0.51 -14.83
C GLN A 456 3.41 1.94 -14.88
N PHE A 457 3.34 2.69 -13.79
CA PHE A 457 3.57 4.14 -13.77
C PHE A 457 4.84 4.55 -13.01
N GLY A 458 5.36 3.68 -12.13
CA GLY A 458 6.54 3.99 -11.32
C GLY A 458 6.17 4.84 -10.10
N PRO A 459 7.12 5.18 -9.22
CA PRO A 459 6.84 5.72 -7.88
C PRO A 459 6.52 7.22 -7.85
N ALA A 460 6.61 7.93 -8.98
CA ALA A 460 6.44 9.37 -9.04
C ALA A 460 5.02 9.86 -8.66
N MET A 461 4.02 8.95 -8.65
CA MET A 461 2.66 9.25 -8.19
C MET A 461 2.57 9.49 -6.67
N MET A 462 3.51 8.94 -5.88
CA MET A 462 3.42 8.92 -4.43
C MET A 462 3.49 10.33 -3.81
N LYS A 463 4.44 11.17 -4.25
CA LYS A 463 4.60 12.53 -3.73
C LYS A 463 3.33 13.39 -3.88
N PRO A 464 2.79 13.65 -5.08
CA PRO A 464 1.57 14.45 -5.23
C PRO A 464 0.36 13.84 -4.52
N TRP A 465 0.28 12.51 -4.44
CA TRP A 465 -0.77 11.81 -3.72
C TRP A 465 -0.70 12.10 -2.20
N VAL A 466 0.46 11.89 -1.57
CA VAL A 466 0.61 12.00 -0.11
C VAL A 466 0.78 13.45 0.36
N THR A 467 1.55 14.26 -0.36
CA THR A 467 1.84 15.65 0.07
C THR A 467 0.78 16.65 -0.38
N GLY A 468 -0.09 16.28 -1.33
CA GLY A 468 -1.14 17.15 -1.82
C GLY A 468 -2.25 17.42 -0.79
N PRO A 469 -3.00 18.52 -0.93
CA PRO A 469 -4.08 18.88 0.00
C PRO A 469 -5.35 18.04 -0.14
N SER A 470 -5.52 17.35 -1.29
CA SER A 470 -6.63 16.44 -1.54
C SER A 470 -6.60 15.24 -0.59
N LYS A 471 -7.76 14.63 -0.34
CA LYS A 471 -7.92 13.42 0.47
C LYS A 471 -8.81 12.40 -0.26
N GLY A 472 -8.78 11.15 0.20
CA GLY A 472 -9.52 10.03 -0.38
C GLY A 472 -9.17 9.83 -1.85
N GLU A 473 -10.21 9.48 -2.62
CA GLU A 473 -10.07 9.17 -4.04
C GLU A 473 -9.44 10.33 -4.83
N LYS A 474 -9.74 11.58 -4.47
CA LYS A 474 -9.19 12.75 -5.15
C LYS A 474 -7.67 12.83 -5.00
N ALA A 475 -7.11 12.44 -3.85
CA ALA A 475 -5.68 12.43 -3.62
C ALA A 475 -4.97 11.40 -4.50
N LEU A 476 -5.50 10.18 -4.54
CA LEU A 476 -5.00 9.14 -5.44
C LEU A 476 -5.11 9.58 -6.90
N ASN A 477 -6.24 10.19 -7.30
CA ASN A 477 -6.44 10.69 -8.65
C ASN A 477 -5.45 11.81 -9.01
N ASP A 478 -5.10 12.69 -8.07
CA ASP A 478 -4.05 13.70 -8.27
C ASP A 478 -2.70 13.02 -8.53
N GLY A 479 -2.35 11.98 -7.76
CA GLY A 479 -1.15 11.18 -7.96
C GLY A 479 -1.10 10.47 -9.30
N LEU A 480 -2.16 9.74 -9.65
CA LEU A 480 -2.26 9.01 -10.92
C LEU A 480 -2.22 9.96 -12.13
N ARG A 481 -2.90 11.11 -12.06
CA ARG A 481 -2.83 12.11 -13.14
C ARG A 481 -1.43 12.66 -13.36
N ALA A 482 -0.64 12.83 -12.29
CA ALA A 482 0.74 13.32 -12.40
C ALA A 482 1.67 12.39 -13.23
N VAL A 483 1.28 11.12 -13.38
CA VAL A 483 2.05 10.11 -14.13
C VAL A 483 1.28 9.56 -15.35
N GLY A 484 0.18 10.20 -15.75
CA GLY A 484 -0.65 9.74 -16.87
C GLY A 484 -1.41 8.43 -16.60
N GLY A 485 -1.56 8.03 -15.34
CA GLY A 485 -2.21 6.79 -14.90
C GLY A 485 -3.74 6.82 -14.89
N GLY A 486 -4.35 8.00 -15.05
CA GLY A 486 -5.81 8.19 -15.04
C GLY A 486 -6.36 8.47 -13.64
N ASP A 487 -7.36 7.70 -13.23
CA ASP A 487 -8.05 7.82 -11.95
C ASP A 487 -8.29 6.44 -11.30
N TYR A 488 -8.90 6.43 -10.12
CA TYR A 488 -9.22 5.23 -9.36
C TYR A 488 -10.08 4.23 -10.14
N SER A 489 -11.05 4.72 -10.89
CA SER A 489 -11.93 3.91 -11.75
C SER A 489 -11.11 3.17 -12.81
N ALA A 490 -10.24 3.89 -13.53
CA ALA A 490 -9.33 3.31 -14.51
C ALA A 490 -8.33 2.33 -13.87
N LEU A 491 -7.86 2.60 -12.66
CA LEU A 491 -6.95 1.70 -11.93
C LEU A 491 -7.64 0.38 -11.56
N LEU A 492 -8.87 0.43 -11.04
CA LEU A 492 -9.67 -0.76 -10.74
C LEU A 492 -9.98 -1.58 -12.00
N GLN A 493 -10.38 -0.90 -13.09
CA GLN A 493 -10.60 -1.56 -14.38
C GLN A 493 -9.31 -2.22 -14.87
N ARG A 494 -8.16 -1.57 -14.73
CA ARG A 494 -6.85 -2.09 -15.16
C ARG A 494 -6.47 -3.33 -14.36
N LEU A 495 -6.58 -3.30 -13.03
CA LEU A 495 -6.28 -4.47 -12.19
C LEU A 495 -7.21 -5.65 -12.51
N THR A 496 -8.52 -5.39 -12.67
CA THR A 496 -9.49 -6.43 -13.04
C THR A 496 -9.17 -7.02 -14.41
N THR A 497 -8.77 -6.18 -15.37
CA THR A 497 -8.31 -6.63 -16.70
C THR A 497 -7.02 -7.47 -16.59
N THR A 498 -6.07 -7.07 -15.74
CA THR A 498 -4.86 -7.85 -15.45
C THR A 498 -5.20 -9.25 -14.94
N LEU A 499 -6.13 -9.37 -13.98
CA LEU A 499 -6.58 -10.65 -13.45
C LEU A 499 -7.26 -11.52 -14.52
N ALA A 500 -8.11 -10.91 -15.33
CA ALA A 500 -8.83 -11.54 -16.43
C ALA A 500 -7.90 -12.10 -17.51
N LEU A 501 -6.85 -11.36 -17.88
CA LEU A 501 -5.84 -11.80 -18.85
C LEU A 501 -5.00 -12.97 -18.34
N GLY A 502 -4.83 -13.09 -17.01
CA GLY A 502 -4.03 -14.13 -16.39
C GLY A 502 -2.61 -14.18 -16.96
N ALA A 503 -2.26 -15.30 -17.60
CA ALA A 503 -0.93 -15.54 -18.17
C ALA A 503 -0.56 -14.55 -19.28
N TYR A 504 -1.54 -14.02 -20.01
CA TYR A 504 -1.32 -13.04 -21.09
C TYR A 504 -1.16 -11.60 -20.59
N SER A 505 -1.31 -11.37 -19.29
CA SER A 505 -1.33 -10.00 -18.73
C SER A 505 -0.05 -9.22 -18.98
N GLN A 506 1.10 -9.90 -19.13
CA GLN A 506 2.39 -9.27 -19.43
C GLN A 506 2.62 -9.04 -20.93
N ASP A 507 1.87 -9.71 -21.80
CA ASP A 507 2.00 -9.62 -23.26
C ASP A 507 1.19 -8.45 -23.83
N VAL A 508 0.22 -7.94 -23.06
CA VAL A 508 -0.61 -6.81 -23.44
C VAL A 508 -0.13 -5.53 -22.74
N ALA A 509 0.31 -4.56 -23.53
CA ALA A 509 0.81 -3.29 -23.02
C ALA A 509 -0.19 -2.60 -22.07
N GLY A 510 0.33 -2.15 -20.92
CA GLY A 510 -0.45 -1.49 -19.89
C GLY A 510 -1.10 -2.43 -18.86
N PHE A 511 -0.98 -3.74 -18.98
CA PHE A 511 -1.54 -4.69 -18.02
C PHE A 511 -0.44 -5.52 -17.35
N GLY A 512 -0.84 -6.31 -16.36
CA GLY A 512 0.07 -7.17 -15.64
C GLY A 512 1.00 -6.43 -14.67
N PHE A 513 1.96 -7.20 -14.20
CA PHE A 513 3.04 -6.79 -13.32
C PHE A 513 4.38 -7.12 -14.01
N PRO A 514 4.70 -6.46 -15.15
CA PRO A 514 5.92 -6.75 -15.90
C PRO A 514 7.15 -6.40 -15.07
N ALA A 515 8.29 -7.07 -15.31
CA ALA A 515 9.54 -6.64 -14.69
C ALA A 515 9.81 -5.17 -15.03
N LYS A 516 10.27 -4.39 -14.05
CA LYS A 516 10.49 -2.96 -14.23
C LYS A 516 11.72 -2.48 -13.48
N THR A 517 12.59 -1.82 -14.23
CA THR A 517 13.64 -0.98 -13.67
C THR A 517 13.05 0.37 -13.28
N ILE A 518 13.10 0.71 -12.00
CA ILE A 518 12.80 2.05 -11.51
C ILE A 518 14.12 2.79 -11.34
N THR A 519 14.24 3.94 -12.00
CA THR A 519 15.37 4.86 -11.83
C THR A 519 14.91 6.09 -11.06
N LEU A 520 15.40 6.22 -9.83
CA LEU A 520 15.27 7.44 -9.04
C LEU A 520 16.43 8.38 -9.43
N PRO A 521 16.14 9.64 -9.79
CA PRO A 521 17.18 10.60 -10.14
C PRO A 521 18.06 10.91 -8.94
N ALA A 522 19.25 11.43 -9.22
CA ALA A 522 20.14 11.96 -8.17
C ALA A 522 19.40 12.98 -7.31
N ASN A 523 19.53 12.83 -5.99
CA ASN A 523 19.00 13.75 -4.99
C ASN A 523 19.85 13.67 -3.72
N GLN A 524 19.47 14.39 -2.67
CA GLN A 524 20.24 14.37 -1.43
C GLN A 524 20.40 12.93 -0.88
N TYR A 525 19.33 12.13 -0.83
CA TYR A 525 19.34 10.76 -0.30
C TYR A 525 20.10 9.76 -1.17
N PHE A 526 20.08 9.97 -2.47
CA PHE A 526 20.81 9.16 -3.44
C PHE A 526 21.62 10.09 -4.37
N PRO A 527 22.83 10.54 -3.97
CA PRO A 527 23.60 11.50 -4.76
C PRO A 527 23.96 11.03 -6.17
N ALA A 528 24.11 9.72 -6.36
CA ALA A 528 24.35 9.10 -7.66
C ALA A 528 23.05 8.66 -8.39
N GLY A 529 21.89 8.98 -7.83
CA GLY A 529 20.62 8.32 -8.18
C GLY A 529 20.54 6.90 -7.62
N LYS A 530 19.40 6.24 -7.81
CA LYS A 530 19.19 4.85 -7.39
C LYS A 530 18.41 4.07 -8.43
N THR A 531 18.80 2.82 -8.63
CA THR A 531 18.08 1.90 -9.51
C THR A 531 17.51 0.77 -8.66
N LEU A 532 16.22 0.49 -8.83
CA LEU A 532 15.49 -0.59 -8.18
C LEU A 532 14.95 -1.53 -9.26
N GLN A 533 14.89 -2.83 -8.94
CA GLN A 533 14.32 -3.83 -9.84
C GLN A 533 13.05 -4.39 -9.24
N LEU A 534 11.92 -4.15 -9.91
CA LEU A 534 10.68 -4.83 -9.61
C LEU A 534 10.61 -6.14 -10.42
N PRO A 535 10.43 -7.30 -9.77
CA PRO A 535 10.36 -8.57 -10.47
C PRO A 535 9.08 -8.71 -11.28
N ALA A 536 9.12 -9.42 -12.42
CA ALA A 536 7.89 -9.78 -13.10
C ALA A 536 7.03 -10.69 -12.20
N VAL A 537 5.76 -10.35 -12.00
CA VAL A 537 4.81 -11.18 -11.24
C VAL A 537 3.84 -11.83 -12.21
N ARG A 538 3.96 -13.15 -12.37
CA ARG A 538 3.11 -13.95 -13.25
C ARG A 538 1.90 -14.48 -12.47
N ILE A 539 0.76 -14.53 -13.15
CA ILE A 539 -0.52 -14.98 -12.62
C ILE A 539 -1.12 -15.96 -13.63
N GLN A 540 -1.74 -17.02 -13.15
CA GLN A 540 -2.59 -17.89 -13.95
C GLN A 540 -4.05 -17.54 -13.71
N ALA A 541 -4.87 -17.57 -14.75
CA ALA A 541 -6.31 -17.28 -14.63
C ALA A 541 -7.02 -18.22 -13.64
N SER A 542 -6.50 -19.44 -13.44
CA SER A 542 -7.00 -20.41 -12.47
C SER A 542 -6.68 -20.09 -11.01
N GLU A 543 -5.71 -19.20 -10.74
CA GLU A 543 -5.38 -18.76 -9.38
C GLU A 543 -6.39 -17.72 -8.87
N VAL A 544 -7.11 -17.05 -9.78
CA VAL A 544 -8.03 -15.98 -9.43
C VAL A 544 -9.36 -16.56 -8.95
N GLY A 545 -9.61 -16.43 -7.65
CA GLY A 545 -10.80 -16.91 -6.96
C GLY A 545 -12.04 -16.06 -7.23
N TRP A 546 -12.45 -15.97 -8.49
CA TRP A 546 -13.67 -15.26 -8.90
C TRP A 546 -14.91 -15.87 -8.25
N ARG A 547 -15.74 -15.00 -7.67
CA ARG A 547 -17.06 -15.38 -7.15
C ARG A 547 -18.15 -14.99 -8.13
N ASN A 548 -19.21 -15.81 -8.19
CA ASN A 548 -20.46 -15.44 -8.85
C ASN A 548 -21.41 -14.79 -7.85
N ASP A 549 -21.02 -13.62 -7.36
CA ASP A 549 -21.76 -12.87 -6.34
C ASP A 549 -21.74 -11.38 -6.69
N SER A 550 -22.84 -10.91 -7.27
CA SER A 550 -22.99 -9.50 -7.65
C SER A 550 -23.17 -8.56 -6.47
N SER A 551 -23.08 -9.00 -5.21
CA SER A 551 -22.95 -8.07 -4.07
C SER A 551 -21.51 -7.59 -3.88
N GLN A 552 -20.53 -8.33 -4.43
CA GLN A 552 -19.12 -8.03 -4.35
C GLN A 552 -18.73 -6.85 -5.27
N GLU A 553 -17.60 -6.22 -4.96
CA GLU A 553 -17.05 -5.16 -5.81
C GLU A 553 -16.51 -5.72 -7.14
N THR A 554 -15.92 -6.93 -7.12
CA THR A 554 -15.53 -7.67 -8.33
C THR A 554 -16.17 -9.05 -8.34
N TRP A 555 -16.69 -9.48 -9.49
CA TRP A 555 -17.33 -10.81 -9.63
C TRP A 555 -17.31 -11.28 -11.08
N ARG A 556 -17.56 -12.58 -11.28
CA ARG A 556 -17.66 -13.22 -12.59
C ARG A 556 -19.01 -13.91 -12.72
N GLN A 557 -19.68 -13.75 -13.85
CA GLN A 557 -20.87 -14.51 -14.22
C GLN A 557 -20.74 -15.08 -15.63
N ALA A 558 -21.36 -16.24 -15.84
CA ALA A 558 -21.46 -16.84 -17.17
C ALA A 558 -22.38 -16.01 -18.06
N LEU A 559 -22.04 -15.92 -19.35
CA LEU A 559 -22.83 -15.17 -20.30
C LEU A 559 -24.00 -16.01 -20.85
N SER A 560 -25.22 -15.54 -20.66
CA SER A 560 -26.42 -16.17 -21.25
C SER A 560 -26.61 -15.69 -22.68
N VAL A 561 -26.45 -16.60 -23.66
CA VAL A 561 -26.57 -16.31 -25.09
C VAL A 561 -27.79 -17.01 -25.69
N SER A 562 -28.61 -16.26 -26.41
CA SER A 562 -29.77 -16.77 -27.14
C SER A 562 -29.82 -16.17 -28.54
N ARG A 563 -29.98 -17.01 -29.56
CA ARG A 563 -30.05 -16.61 -30.98
C ARG A 563 -28.89 -15.69 -31.43
N GLY A 564 -27.67 -15.99 -30.97
CA GLY A 564 -26.46 -15.23 -31.34
C GLY A 564 -26.32 -13.86 -30.68
N ALA A 565 -27.15 -13.56 -29.68
CA ALA A 565 -27.06 -12.35 -28.88
C ALA A 565 -27.02 -12.69 -27.39
N ALA A 566 -26.31 -11.90 -26.60
CA ALA A 566 -26.38 -11.96 -25.15
C ALA A 566 -27.08 -10.73 -24.60
N ARG A 567 -27.80 -10.89 -23.50
CA ARG A 567 -28.35 -9.77 -22.74
C ARG A 567 -27.67 -9.75 -21.39
N ILE A 568 -27.07 -8.62 -21.03
CA ILE A 568 -26.34 -8.48 -19.78
C ILE A 568 -26.63 -7.15 -19.12
N THR A 569 -26.90 -7.16 -17.82
CA THR A 569 -27.08 -5.94 -17.03
C THR A 569 -25.75 -5.54 -16.43
N VAL A 570 -25.28 -4.35 -16.79
CA VAL A 570 -24.08 -3.72 -16.25
C VAL A 570 -24.53 -2.74 -15.17
N PRO A 571 -24.18 -2.98 -13.89
CA PRO A 571 -24.59 -2.11 -12.79
C PRO A 571 -24.15 -0.66 -12.97
N ALA A 572 -24.82 0.26 -12.29
CA ALA A 572 -24.37 1.65 -12.17
C ALA A 572 -22.90 1.73 -11.73
N ASN A 573 -22.16 2.72 -12.25
CA ASN A 573 -20.76 2.99 -11.91
C ASN A 573 -19.87 1.73 -11.94
N SER A 574 -19.92 0.95 -13.02
CA SER A 574 -19.16 -0.30 -13.13
C SER A 574 -18.57 -0.52 -14.51
N HIS A 575 -17.59 -1.41 -14.58
CA HIS A 575 -17.00 -1.88 -15.82
C HIS A 575 -17.38 -3.33 -16.05
N LEU A 576 -17.74 -3.64 -17.29
CA LEU A 576 -17.90 -4.98 -17.82
C LEU A 576 -16.64 -5.34 -18.62
N LEU A 577 -16.13 -6.54 -18.39
CA LEU A 577 -15.06 -7.18 -19.13
C LEU A 577 -15.59 -8.51 -19.69
N LEU A 578 -15.71 -8.60 -21.02
CA LEU A 578 -16.05 -9.86 -21.68
C LEU A 578 -14.77 -10.60 -22.03
N VAL A 579 -14.57 -11.77 -21.42
CA VAL A 579 -13.39 -12.60 -21.61
C VAL A 579 -13.70 -13.70 -22.62
N LYS A 580 -12.92 -13.76 -23.69
CA LYS A 580 -13.00 -14.78 -24.73
C LYS A 580 -12.51 -16.13 -24.18
N PRO A 581 -13.27 -17.23 -24.36
CA PRO A 581 -12.89 -18.56 -23.89
C PRO A 581 -11.66 -19.11 -24.60
#